data_AF-A0A392MNT3-F1
#
_entry.id   AF-A0A392MNT3-F1
#
_cell.length_a   1.000
_cell.length_b   1.000
_cell.length_c   1.000
_cell.angle_alpha   90.00
_cell.angle_beta   90.00
_cell.angle_gamma   90.00
#
_symmetry.space_group_name_H-M   'P 1'
#
loop_
_entity.id
_entity.type
_entity.pdbx_description
1 polymer ?
#
loop_
_entity_poly.entity_id
_entity_poly.type
_entity_poly.pdbx_seq_one_letter_code
_entity_poly.pdbx_strand_id
1 'polypeptide(L)'
;SLGQAAPDISAFIRAKTAAYPIFEMIERDTVSKNSSKSCRKLKKIDGHIQFINVCFTYPSRPDVAIFNNLCLEIPSDRNDIKELDLKWLRHQIGLVNQEPALFATSIRENILYGKNDATPEELNRALELSNAHSFINNLPDGLDTQQRQGL
;
A
#
# COMPACT_ATOMS: atom_id res chain seq x y z
N SER A 1 -48.27 -34.70 -8.67
CA SER A 1 -46.92 -35.10 -9.10
C SER A 1 -45.92 -34.47 -8.15
N LEU A 2 -45.41 -35.22 -7.18
CA LEU A 2 -44.58 -34.73 -6.05
C LEU A 2 -43.06 -34.80 -6.34
N GLY A 3 -42.67 -35.23 -7.55
CA GLY A 3 -41.27 -35.57 -7.91
C GLY A 3 -40.48 -34.50 -8.67
N GLN A 4 -41.00 -33.26 -8.79
CA GLN A 4 -40.36 -32.17 -9.56
C GLN A 4 -39.72 -31.08 -8.67
N ALA A 5 -39.56 -31.35 -7.36
CA ALA A 5 -39.06 -30.38 -6.38
C ALA A 5 -37.71 -30.78 -5.76
N ALA A 6 -36.94 -31.67 -6.40
CA ALA A 6 -35.57 -31.92 -5.97
C ALA A 6 -34.66 -30.87 -6.64
N PRO A 7 -33.99 -29.98 -5.88
CA PRO A 7 -32.98 -29.10 -6.46
C PRO A 7 -31.91 -29.96 -7.12
N ASP A 8 -31.41 -29.52 -8.29
CA ASP A 8 -30.29 -30.19 -8.96
C ASP A 8 -29.10 -30.24 -8.00
N ILE A 9 -28.85 -31.41 -7.41
CA ILE A 9 -27.76 -31.65 -6.45
C ILE A 9 -26.41 -31.26 -7.08
N SER A 10 -26.28 -31.39 -8.41
CA SER A 10 -25.09 -30.97 -9.15
C SER A 10 -24.92 -29.45 -9.16
N ALA A 11 -26.01 -28.68 -9.27
CA ALA A 11 -25.98 -27.23 -9.15
C ALA A 11 -25.55 -26.80 -7.74
N PHE A 12 -26.06 -27.45 -6.69
CA PHE A 12 -25.67 -27.18 -5.31
C PHE A 12 -24.17 -27.46 -5.04
N ILE A 13 -23.65 -28.58 -5.53
CA ILE A 13 -22.22 -28.94 -5.36
C ILE A 13 -21.31 -27.96 -6.11
N ARG A 14 -21.68 -27.56 -7.33
CA ARG A 14 -20.94 -26.55 -8.10
C ARG A 14 -20.92 -25.20 -7.39
N ALA A 15 -22.07 -24.77 -6.88
CA ALA A 15 -22.17 -23.53 -6.12
C ALA A 15 -21.29 -23.56 -4.86
N LYS A 16 -21.33 -24.66 -4.09
CA LYS A 16 -20.51 -24.82 -2.89
C LYS A 16 -19.01 -24.81 -3.19
N THR A 17 -18.58 -25.50 -4.25
CA THR A 17 -17.16 -25.57 -4.64
C THR A 17 -16.63 -24.23 -5.14
N ALA A 18 -17.43 -23.50 -5.92
CA ALA A 18 -17.07 -22.17 -6.42
C ALA A 18 -17.00 -21.12 -5.29
N ALA A 19 -17.85 -21.24 -4.27
CA ALA A 19 -17.88 -20.29 -3.16
C ALA A 19 -16.76 -20.50 -2.13
N TYR A 20 -16.21 -21.72 -2.01
CA TYR A 20 -15.25 -22.06 -0.96
C TYR A 20 -14.00 -21.18 -0.93
N PRO A 21 -13.29 -20.89 -2.05
CA PRO A 21 -12.12 -20.00 -2.02
C PRO A 21 -12.45 -18.56 -1.60
N ILE A 22 -13.66 -18.09 -1.90
CA ILE A 22 -14.14 -16.76 -1.50
C ILE A 22 -14.31 -16.72 0.02
N PHE A 23 -14.95 -17.75 0.61
CA PHE A 23 -15.11 -17.86 2.06
C PHE A 23 -13.76 -18.00 2.77
N GLU A 24 -12.85 -18.85 2.27
CA GLU A 24 -11.49 -18.94 2.82
C GLU A 24 -10.77 -17.59 2.79
N MET A 25 -10.90 -16.82 1.70
CA MET A 25 -10.27 -15.49 1.60
C MET A 25 -10.84 -14.50 2.61
N ILE A 26 -12.15 -14.52 2.85
CA ILE A 26 -12.85 -13.64 3.82
C ILE A 26 -12.41 -13.98 5.24
N GLU A 27 -12.42 -15.27 5.57
CA GLU A 27 -12.05 -15.80 6.88
C GLU A 27 -10.55 -15.75 7.15
N ARG A 28 -9.73 -15.55 6.10
CA ARG A 28 -8.29 -15.38 6.27
C ARG A 28 -7.98 -14.18 7.16
N ASP A 29 -7.50 -14.49 8.34
CA ASP A 29 -6.74 -13.55 9.15
C ASP A 29 -5.44 -13.24 8.43
N THR A 30 -5.37 -12.07 7.81
CA THR A 30 -4.08 -11.55 7.36
C THR A 30 -3.21 -11.41 8.60
N VAL A 31 -1.93 -11.79 8.52
CA VAL A 31 -0.93 -11.64 9.61
C VAL A 31 -0.86 -10.19 10.15
N SER A 32 -1.45 -9.23 9.42
CA SER A 32 -1.64 -7.83 9.80
C SER A 32 -3.12 -7.41 10.01
N LYS A 33 -3.99 -8.28 10.52
CA LYS A 33 -5.33 -7.87 11.00
C LYS A 33 -5.27 -7.61 12.51
N ASN A 34 -5.35 -6.32 12.84
CA ASN A 34 -5.80 -5.72 14.09
C ASN A 34 -4.89 -5.85 15.32
N SER A 35 -3.99 -4.86 15.45
CA SER A 35 -4.05 -3.81 16.49
C SER A 35 -4.71 -4.17 17.83
N SER A 36 -4.37 -5.31 18.40
CA SER A 36 -4.85 -5.76 19.70
C SER A 36 -3.73 -5.61 20.70
N LYS A 37 -3.32 -4.35 20.96
CA LYS A 37 -2.58 -3.85 22.15
C LYS A 37 -1.97 -2.48 21.81
N SER A 38 -2.54 -1.40 22.36
CA SER A 38 -1.86 -0.11 22.58
C SER A 38 -0.97 0.41 21.43
N CYS A 39 -1.49 0.55 20.22
CA CYS A 39 -0.76 1.23 19.15
C CYS A 39 -0.81 2.75 19.41
N ARG A 40 0.34 3.34 19.77
CA ARG A 40 0.43 4.78 20.08
C ARG A 40 0.73 5.58 18.81
N LYS A 41 0.12 6.76 18.70
CA LYS A 41 0.53 7.80 17.75
C LYS A 41 1.43 8.78 18.50
N LEU A 42 2.62 9.05 17.99
CA LEU A 42 3.48 10.07 18.60
C LEU A 42 3.10 11.45 18.06
N LYS A 43 3.31 12.51 18.84
CA LYS A 43 3.11 13.89 18.37
C LYS A 43 4.18 14.32 17.36
N LYS A 44 5.35 13.70 17.44
CA LYS A 44 6.50 13.92 16.56
C LYS A 44 7.25 12.59 16.40
N ILE A 45 7.60 12.26 15.16
CA ILE A 45 8.64 11.26 14.89
C ILE A 45 9.95 12.01 14.75
N ASP A 46 10.99 11.45 15.35
CA ASP A 46 12.35 11.83 15.02
C ASP A 46 12.94 10.63 14.26
N GLY A 47 13.51 10.88 13.08
CA GLY A 47 13.69 9.92 11.98
C GLY A 47 14.76 8.86 12.21
N HIS A 48 14.94 8.40 13.45
CA HIS A 48 15.97 7.43 13.82
C HIS A 48 15.51 6.06 13.40
N ILE A 49 16.28 5.42 12.52
CA ILE A 49 15.95 4.09 12.02
C ILE A 49 17.09 3.17 12.41
N GLN A 50 16.80 2.14 13.19
CA GLN A 50 17.77 1.14 13.58
C GLN A 50 17.31 -0.25 13.19
N PHE A 51 18.15 -0.95 12.44
CA PHE A 51 18.07 -2.37 12.18
C PHE A 51 19.06 -3.06 13.11
N ILE A 52 18.58 -4.02 13.91
CA ILE A 52 19.41 -4.78 14.85
C ILE A 52 19.22 -6.26 14.53
N ASN A 53 20.30 -6.93 14.12
CA ASN A 53 20.35 -8.37 13.86
C ASN A 53 19.19 -8.86 12.98
N VAL A 54 18.85 -8.10 11.94
CA VAL A 54 17.71 -8.40 11.08
C VAL A 54 18.02 -9.58 10.18
N CYS A 55 17.24 -10.65 10.31
CA CYS A 55 17.22 -11.79 9.41
C CYS A 55 15.92 -11.79 8.61
N PHE A 56 16.01 -11.92 7.29
CA PHE A 56 14.83 -11.83 6.41
C PHE A 56 14.97 -12.72 5.18
N THR A 57 13.86 -13.36 4.85
CA THR A 57 13.68 -14.26 3.70
C THR A 57 12.29 -14.03 3.14
N TYR A 58 12.14 -13.96 1.82
CA TYR A 58 10.83 -13.87 1.19
C TYR A 58 10.07 -15.20 1.30
N PRO A 59 8.78 -15.20 1.68
CA PRO A 59 8.00 -16.44 1.79
C PRO A 59 7.90 -17.25 0.49
N SER A 60 7.96 -16.58 -0.66
CA SER A 60 7.96 -17.22 -1.99
C SER A 60 9.27 -17.94 -2.31
N ARG A 61 10.37 -17.64 -1.59
CA ARG A 61 11.69 -18.26 -1.72
C ARG A 61 12.31 -18.49 -0.33
N PRO A 62 11.75 -19.43 0.46
CA PRO A 62 12.14 -19.64 1.86
C PRO A 62 13.59 -20.12 2.04
N ASP A 63 14.20 -20.66 0.98
CA ASP A 63 15.56 -21.20 1.04
C ASP A 63 16.64 -20.13 0.78
N VAL A 64 16.25 -18.92 0.38
CA VAL A 64 17.18 -17.84 0.01
C VAL A 64 17.07 -16.70 1.00
N ALA A 65 17.97 -16.68 1.98
CA ALA A 65 18.08 -15.56 2.91
C ALA A 65 18.56 -14.29 2.18
N ILE A 66 17.84 -13.18 2.38
CA ILE A 66 18.19 -11.86 1.84
C ILE A 66 19.03 -11.08 2.86
N PHE A 67 18.62 -11.12 4.13
CA PHE A 67 19.40 -10.54 5.23
C PHE A 67 19.73 -11.64 6.24
N ASN A 68 20.99 -11.69 6.63
CA ASN A 68 21.49 -12.53 7.72
C ASN A 68 22.25 -11.63 8.69
N ASN A 69 21.61 -11.31 9.82
CA ASN A 69 22.17 -10.45 10.87
C ASN A 69 22.51 -9.03 10.41
N LEU A 70 21.62 -8.39 9.63
CA LEU A 70 21.80 -7.01 9.19
C LEU A 70 21.67 -6.04 10.38
N CYS A 71 22.70 -5.23 10.60
CA CYS A 71 22.70 -4.10 11.52
C CYS A 71 22.94 -2.81 10.74
N LEU A 72 22.05 -1.82 10.90
CA LEU A 72 22.14 -0.53 10.24
C LEU A 72 21.55 0.54 11.17
N GLU A 73 22.19 1.69 11.27
CA GLU A 73 21.67 2.82 12.03
C GLU A 73 21.65 4.07 11.14
N ILE A 74 20.48 4.68 11.04
CA ILE A 74 20.25 5.96 10.37
C ILE A 74 19.98 6.97 11.48
N PRO A 75 20.94 7.87 11.77
CA PRO A 75 20.89 8.72 12.95
C PRO A 75 19.78 9.78 12.88
N SER A 76 19.01 9.86 13.96
CA SER A 76 18.08 10.92 14.42
C SER A 76 17.77 10.60 15.90
N ASP A 77 16.93 11.35 16.60
CA ASP A 77 16.46 11.07 17.96
C ASP A 77 15.48 9.87 18.04
N ARG A 78 15.50 9.16 19.17
CA ARG A 78 15.09 7.74 19.29
C ARG A 78 13.60 7.51 19.52
N ASN A 79 12.97 6.63 18.71
CA ASN A 79 11.72 5.90 19.05
C ASN A 79 11.66 4.53 18.36
N ASP A 80 11.26 3.46 19.06
CA ASP A 80 11.02 2.12 18.47
C ASP A 80 9.70 2.08 17.68
N ILE A 81 9.72 1.53 16.47
CA ILE A 81 8.59 1.51 15.53
C ILE A 81 7.61 0.35 15.75
N LYS A 82 7.98 -0.70 16.50
CA LYS A 82 7.16 -1.93 16.65
C LYS A 82 5.86 -1.73 17.42
N GLU A 83 5.72 -0.59 18.08
CA GLU A 83 4.57 -0.22 18.91
C GLU A 83 3.73 0.91 18.28
N LEU A 84 4.08 1.34 17.07
CA LEU A 84 3.45 2.46 16.39
C LEU A 84 2.33 1.99 15.47
N ASP A 85 1.28 2.80 15.39
CA ASP A 85 0.20 2.56 14.44
C ASP A 85 0.76 2.53 13.01
N LEU A 86 0.64 1.36 12.35
CA LEU A 86 1.21 1.13 11.01
C LEU A 86 0.69 2.12 9.98
N LYS A 87 -0.60 2.48 10.05
CA LYS A 87 -1.19 3.46 9.13
C LYS A 87 -0.53 4.82 9.34
N TRP A 88 -0.47 5.30 10.57
CA TRP A 88 0.18 6.56 10.90
C TRP A 88 1.68 6.57 10.55
N LEU A 89 2.44 5.51 10.85
CA LEU A 89 3.87 5.41 10.49
C LEU A 89 4.08 5.54 8.98
N ARG A 90 3.27 4.85 8.17
CA ARG A 90 3.33 4.96 6.70
C ARG A 90 3.02 6.37 6.18
N HIS A 91 2.22 7.16 6.90
CA HIS A 91 2.00 8.58 6.52
C HIS A 91 3.21 9.48 6.80
N GLN A 92 4.17 9.02 7.60
CA GLN A 92 5.40 9.78 7.90
C GLN A 92 6.56 9.44 6.95
N ILE A 93 6.37 8.47 6.04
CA ILE A 93 7.41 7.97 5.14
C ILE A 93 6.95 8.16 3.68
N GLY A 94 7.68 8.96 2.91
CA GLY A 94 7.54 9.00 1.46
C GLY A 94 8.35 7.88 0.80
N LEU A 95 7.74 7.12 -0.10
CA LEU A 95 8.41 6.09 -0.89
C LEU A 95 8.42 6.48 -2.37
N VAL A 96 9.59 6.39 -3.00
CA VAL A 96 9.74 6.56 -4.45
C VAL A 96 10.30 5.24 -5.01
N ASN A 97 9.53 4.62 -5.91
CA ASN A 97 9.94 3.38 -6.57
C ASN A 97 10.94 3.67 -7.70
N GLN A 98 11.80 2.69 -8.02
CA GLN A 98 12.73 2.77 -9.16
C GLN A 98 11.99 2.98 -10.48
N GLU A 99 10.90 2.24 -10.69
CA GLU A 99 9.95 2.42 -11.78
C GLU A 99 8.62 2.90 -11.17
N PRO A 100 8.29 4.19 -11.28
CA PRO A 100 7.04 4.73 -10.77
C PRO A 100 5.84 4.16 -11.53
N ALA A 101 4.92 3.52 -10.82
CA ALA A 101 3.65 3.08 -11.37
C ALA A 101 2.61 4.18 -11.17
N LEU A 102 1.89 4.54 -12.24
CA LEU A 102 0.81 5.52 -12.22
C LEU A 102 -0.52 4.83 -12.50
N PHE A 103 -1.58 5.33 -11.88
CA PHE A 103 -2.95 4.89 -12.12
C PHE A 103 -3.44 5.43 -13.48
N ALA A 104 -4.35 4.68 -14.10
CA ALA A 104 -5.02 5.07 -15.34
C ALA A 104 -6.08 6.16 -15.08
N THR A 105 -5.62 7.32 -14.61
CA THR A 105 -6.41 8.49 -14.20
C THR A 105 -5.68 9.76 -14.65
N SER A 106 -6.19 10.95 -14.30
CA SER A 106 -5.47 12.19 -14.58
C SER A 106 -4.14 12.30 -13.82
N ILE A 107 -3.22 13.13 -14.31
CA ILE A 107 -1.99 13.49 -13.58
C ILE A 107 -2.35 14.09 -12.22
N ARG A 108 -3.38 14.94 -12.15
CA ARG A 108 -3.90 15.52 -10.91
C ARG A 108 -4.26 14.45 -9.88
N GLU A 109 -5.06 13.47 -10.29
CA GLU A 109 -5.50 12.38 -9.41
C GLU A 109 -4.34 11.51 -8.93
N ASN A 110 -3.34 11.26 -9.79
CA ASN A 110 -2.13 10.55 -9.41
C ASN A 110 -1.32 11.31 -8.34
N ILE A 111 -1.22 12.64 -8.41
CA ILE A 111 -0.53 13.44 -7.40
C ILE A 111 -1.34 13.49 -6.09
N LEU A 112 -2.65 13.72 -6.20
CA LEU A 112 -3.56 13.77 -5.04
C LEU A 112 -3.64 12.43 -4.33
N TYR A 113 -3.32 11.31 -4.99
CA TYR A 113 -3.20 10.01 -4.33
C TYR A 113 -2.21 10.02 -3.15
N GLY A 114 -1.16 10.86 -3.21
CA GLY A 114 -0.22 11.05 -2.09
C GLY A 114 -0.78 11.86 -0.93
N LYS A 115 -1.71 12.78 -1.20
CA LYS A 115 -2.42 13.61 -0.21
C LYS A 115 -3.78 14.05 -0.77
N ASN A 116 -4.83 13.31 -0.45
CA ASN A 116 -6.15 13.49 -1.06
C ASN A 116 -6.83 14.83 -0.71
N ASP A 117 -6.39 15.48 0.36
CA ASP A 117 -6.90 16.77 0.86
C ASP A 117 -5.95 17.94 0.55
N ALA A 118 -5.01 17.78 -0.38
CA ALA A 118 -4.06 18.83 -0.73
C ALA A 118 -4.77 20.05 -1.35
N THR A 119 -4.38 21.25 -0.91
CA THR A 119 -4.91 22.48 -1.50
C THR A 119 -4.27 22.76 -2.87
N PRO A 120 -4.89 23.59 -3.72
CA PRO A 120 -4.29 23.99 -4.99
C PRO A 120 -2.89 24.60 -4.85
N GLU A 121 -2.64 25.32 -3.76
CA GLU A 121 -1.34 25.91 -3.45
C GLU A 121 -0.30 24.84 -3.11
N GLU A 122 -0.66 23.85 -2.29
CA GLU A 122 0.22 22.72 -1.97
C GLU A 122 0.54 21.89 -3.22
N LEU A 123 -0.45 21.68 -4.09
CA LEU A 123 -0.28 21.00 -5.36
C LEU A 123 0.71 21.74 -6.25
N ASN A 124 0.50 23.05 -6.47
CA ASN A 124 1.41 23.87 -7.27
C ASN A 124 2.82 23.89 -6.67
N ARG A 125 2.92 23.99 -5.34
CA ARG A 125 4.22 23.96 -4.66
C ARG A 125 4.95 22.64 -4.85
N ALA A 126 4.24 21.51 -4.82
CA ALA A 126 4.82 20.19 -5.08
C ALA A 126 5.32 20.07 -6.53
N LEU A 127 4.60 20.64 -7.50
CA LEU A 127 5.00 20.66 -8.91
C LEU A 127 6.26 21.50 -9.16
N GLU A 128 6.39 22.63 -8.46
CA GLU A 128 7.60 23.44 -8.49
C GLU A 128 8.79 22.69 -7.91
N LEU A 129 8.64 22.13 -6.70
CA LEU A 129 9.71 21.42 -5.99
C LEU A 129 10.18 20.16 -6.73
N SER A 130 9.30 19.54 -7.51
CA SER A 130 9.61 18.37 -8.35
C SER A 130 10.11 18.72 -9.75
N ASN A 131 10.20 20.01 -10.11
CA ASN A 131 10.49 20.49 -11.46
C ASN A 131 9.51 19.95 -12.54
N ALA A 132 8.31 19.54 -12.14
CA ALA A 132 7.29 19.00 -13.05
C ALA A 132 6.38 20.09 -13.63
N HIS A 133 6.37 21.30 -13.03
CA HIS A 133 5.44 22.36 -13.40
C HIS A 133 5.49 22.74 -14.89
N SER A 134 6.70 22.97 -15.43
CA SER A 134 6.87 23.34 -16.84
C SER A 134 6.48 22.21 -17.79
N PHE A 135 6.84 20.97 -17.46
CA PHE A 135 6.46 19.79 -18.24
C PHE A 135 4.94 19.65 -18.32
N ILE A 136 4.25 19.74 -17.19
CA ILE A 136 2.79 19.60 -17.14
C ILE A 136 2.10 20.72 -17.89
N ASN A 137 2.54 21.97 -17.73
CA ASN A 137 1.93 23.11 -18.43
C ASN A 137 2.09 23.05 -19.97
N ASN A 138 3.05 22.28 -20.47
CA ASN A 138 3.24 22.06 -21.90
C ASN A 138 2.37 20.93 -22.46
N LEU A 139 1.66 20.18 -21.61
CA LEU A 139 0.69 19.19 -22.05
C LEU A 139 -0.62 19.86 -22.51
N PRO A 140 -1.32 19.32 -23.53
CA PRO A 140 -2.56 19.92 -24.04
C PRO A 140 -3.62 20.15 -22.96
N ASP A 141 -3.77 19.21 -22.03
CA ASP A 141 -4.77 19.24 -20.96
C ASP A 141 -4.14 19.50 -19.58
N GLY A 142 -2.85 19.85 -19.53
CA GLY A 142 -2.14 20.12 -18.29
C GLY A 142 -2.27 19.00 -17.25
N LEU A 143 -2.74 19.37 -16.06
CA LEU A 143 -3.00 18.45 -14.94
C LEU A 143 -4.14 17.45 -15.21
N ASP A 144 -5.05 17.77 -16.12
CA ASP A 144 -6.22 16.94 -16.41
C ASP A 144 -5.91 15.93 -17.55
N THR A 145 -4.67 15.95 -18.07
CA THR A 145 -4.14 14.95 -19.00
C THR A 145 -4.30 13.55 -18.41
N GLN A 146 -5.00 12.69 -19.15
CA GLN A 146 -5.28 11.31 -18.75
C GLN A 146 -4.06 10.42 -19.02
N GLN A 147 -3.62 9.68 -18.01
CA GLN A 147 -2.61 8.65 -18.19
C GLN A 147 -3.30 7.35 -18.59
N ARG A 148 -2.82 6.74 -19.67
CA ARG A 148 -3.20 5.37 -20.02
C ARG A 148 -2.23 4.43 -19.31
N GLN A 149 -2.75 3.40 -18.65
CA GLN A 149 -1.89 2.29 -18.22
C GLN A 149 -1.29 1.65 -19.48
N GLY A 150 0.02 1.83 -19.66
CA GLY A 150 0.83 0.99 -20.52
C GLY A 150 1.35 -0.18 -19.69
N LEU A 151 1.06 -1.40 -20.13
CA LEU A 151 1.89 -2.57 -19.83
C LEU A 151 3.00 -2.64 -20.89
#